data_AF-A0A5Q4HB98-F1
#
_entry.id   AF-A0A5Q4HB98-F1
#
_cell.length_a   1.000
_cell.length_b   1.000
_cell.length_c   1.000
_cell.angle_alpha   90.00
_cell.angle_beta   90.00
_cell.angle_gamma   90.00
#
_symmetry.space_group_name_H-M   'P 1'
#
loop_
_entity.id
_entity.type
_entity.pdbx_description
1 polymer ?
#
loop_
_entity_poly.entity_id
_entity_poly.type
_entity_poly.pdbx_seq_one_letter_code
_entity_poly.pdbx_strand_id
1 'polypeptide(L)'
;MTKTIGLKLEPLDVLFLRDGRPFGAATHGKSTLPMPQTVAGAVWTALLNAAGCDFSRFVDLVRGGTEIREAMQETCGTPWIAAVKVRGPWLARPISKENEIEVLVPVPTVLHAEKATTTQEGNSRLHRLSPLSPDRLPGWQALESFPGLWPLWLRCNRPTEPASGYLTSEGLRAFLHGEPVTLDQRVKPEELFDFDRRTGIGIQPDRLSAEEGLIYGASFLTLRTDVFFYVDVIVPDDGDHSLLDTIKTLPLGGEGRRVRSTMLREAYQWPEPASHEGNRKPLLVLTTPGCFAAGWRPAV
;
A
#
# COMPACT_ATOMS: atom_id res chain seq x y z
N MET A 1 -11.78 -23.28 0.07
CA MET A 1 -12.03 -21.93 0.63
C MET A 1 -10.65 -21.31 0.94
N THR A 2 -10.59 -20.13 1.53
CA THR A 2 -9.31 -19.48 1.87
C THR A 2 -9.42 -18.85 3.26
N LYS A 3 -8.30 -18.76 3.97
CA LYS A 3 -8.19 -18.05 5.25
C LYS A 3 -7.39 -16.76 5.07
N THR A 4 -7.90 -15.66 5.62
CA THR A 4 -7.19 -14.38 5.64
C THR A 4 -6.46 -14.22 6.97
N ILE A 5 -5.16 -13.97 6.90
CA ILE A 5 -4.29 -13.71 8.06
C ILE A 5 -3.80 -12.27 7.98
N GLY A 6 -4.05 -11.49 9.03
CA GLY A 6 -3.49 -10.15 9.16
C GLY A 6 -2.04 -10.20 9.66
N LEU A 7 -1.10 -9.60 8.94
CA LEU A 7 0.26 -9.41 9.41
C LEU A 7 0.54 -7.94 9.68
N LYS A 8 1.13 -7.69 10.85
CA LYS A 8 1.75 -6.44 11.24
C LYS A 8 3.24 -6.49 10.88
N LEU A 9 3.69 -5.56 10.03
CA LEU A 9 5.07 -5.41 9.59
C LEU A 9 5.66 -4.11 10.13
N GLU A 10 6.50 -4.21 11.15
CA GLU A 10 7.14 -3.07 11.82
C GLU A 10 8.59 -2.93 11.35
N PRO A 11 9.00 -1.81 10.73
CA PRO A 11 10.41 -1.55 10.46
C PRO A 11 11.24 -1.65 11.73
N LEU A 12 12.33 -2.42 11.68
CA LEU A 12 13.28 -2.48 12.79
C LEU A 12 14.12 -1.20 12.89
N ASP A 13 14.25 -0.48 11.79
CA ASP A 13 14.95 0.79 11.63
C ASP A 13 14.30 1.62 10.50
N VAL A 14 15.09 2.08 9.53
CA VAL A 14 14.64 2.81 8.35
C VAL A 14 14.56 1.87 7.14
N LEU A 15 13.58 2.04 6.26
CA LEU A 15 13.45 1.21 5.06
C LEU A 15 14.00 1.92 3.82
N PHE A 16 14.58 1.14 2.90
CA PHE A 16 14.97 1.65 1.58
C PHE A 16 14.10 1.04 0.49
N LEU A 17 13.12 1.80 -0.01
CA LEU A 17 12.11 1.33 -0.95
C LEU A 17 12.20 2.17 -2.23
N ARG A 18 13.16 1.82 -3.08
CA ARG A 18 13.60 2.64 -4.21
C ARG A 18 12.45 2.96 -5.18
N ASP A 19 12.44 4.20 -5.68
CA ASP A 19 11.67 4.52 -6.88
C ASP A 19 12.27 3.83 -8.12
N GLY A 20 11.48 3.65 -9.18
CA GLY A 20 11.92 2.96 -10.41
C GLY A 20 13.00 3.69 -11.21
N ARG A 21 13.61 4.75 -10.66
CA ARG A 21 14.62 5.57 -11.34
C ARG A 21 15.98 4.84 -11.34
N PRO A 22 16.80 5.03 -12.39
CA PRO A 22 18.15 4.49 -12.43
C PRO A 22 18.96 4.93 -11.20
N PHE A 23 19.72 4.00 -10.63
CA PHE A 23 20.59 4.24 -9.48
C PHE A 23 22.03 3.85 -9.86
N GLY A 24 22.95 4.79 -9.69
CA GLY A 24 24.38 4.66 -9.95
C GLY A 24 25.20 5.69 -9.17
N ALA A 25 26.52 5.70 -9.35
CA ALA A 25 27.40 6.69 -8.74
C ALA A 25 26.92 8.12 -9.07
N ALA A 26 26.90 9.00 -8.06
CA ALA A 26 26.39 10.37 -8.13
C ALA A 26 24.86 10.56 -8.34
N THR A 27 24.03 9.52 -8.15
CA THR A 27 22.55 9.66 -8.16
C THR A 27 21.95 9.65 -6.75
N HIS A 28 20.82 10.35 -6.58
CA HIS A 28 20.09 10.41 -5.31
C HIS A 28 18.96 9.37 -5.32
N GLY A 29 19.06 8.35 -4.47
CA GLY A 29 18.00 7.36 -4.28
C GLY A 29 16.94 7.87 -3.31
N LYS A 30 15.67 7.92 -3.71
CA LYS A 30 14.57 8.30 -2.82
C LYS A 30 13.68 7.09 -2.52
N SER A 31 13.45 6.81 -1.24
CA SER A 31 12.46 5.82 -0.84
C SER A 31 11.04 6.32 -1.09
N THR A 32 10.16 5.37 -1.31
CA THR A 32 8.71 5.54 -1.46
C THR A 32 7.98 4.63 -0.46
N LEU A 33 6.65 4.70 -0.41
CA LEU A 33 5.89 3.66 0.29
C LEU A 33 5.99 2.34 -0.49
N PRO A 34 5.96 1.19 0.21
CA PRO A 34 6.18 -0.10 -0.43
C PRO A 34 5.07 -0.43 -1.44
N MET A 35 5.46 -0.87 -2.63
CA MET A 35 4.51 -1.34 -3.63
C MET A 35 3.97 -2.72 -3.23
N PRO A 36 2.70 -3.06 -3.58
CA PRO A 36 2.10 -4.37 -3.28
C PRO A 36 3.00 -5.56 -3.67
N GLN A 37 3.60 -5.50 -4.86
CA GLN A 37 4.51 -6.53 -5.37
C GLN A 37 5.77 -6.72 -4.52
N THR A 38 6.30 -5.64 -3.91
CA THR A 38 7.48 -5.70 -3.06
C THR A 38 7.17 -6.47 -1.78
N VAL A 39 6.00 -6.22 -1.18
CA VAL A 39 5.59 -6.92 0.03
C VAL A 39 5.16 -8.35 -0.27
N ALA A 40 4.46 -8.58 -1.39
CA ALA A 40 4.13 -9.94 -1.85
C ALA A 40 5.39 -10.80 -2.03
N GLY A 41 6.41 -10.26 -2.71
CA GLY A 41 7.71 -10.93 -2.87
C GLY A 41 8.39 -11.20 -1.53
N ALA A 42 8.41 -10.21 -0.63
CA ALA A 42 9.01 -10.36 0.69
C ALA A 42 8.33 -11.46 1.54
N VAL A 43 7.00 -11.51 1.53
CA VAL A 43 6.20 -12.54 2.22
C VAL A 43 6.44 -13.92 1.60
N TRP A 44 6.40 -14.04 0.28
CA TRP A 44 6.68 -15.30 -0.42
C TRP A 44 8.09 -15.82 -0.15
N THR A 45 9.11 -14.96 -0.26
CA THR A 45 10.49 -15.35 0.06
C THR A 45 10.63 -15.78 1.51
N ALA A 46 9.97 -15.10 2.44
CA ALA A 46 10.01 -15.48 3.86
C ALA A 46 9.33 -16.83 4.11
N LEU A 47 8.19 -17.09 3.48
CA LEU A 47 7.50 -18.39 3.54
C LEU A 47 8.36 -19.52 2.97
N LEU A 48 8.94 -19.33 1.77
CA LEU A 48 9.81 -20.32 1.15
C LEU A 48 11.04 -20.62 2.01
N ASN A 49 11.66 -19.58 2.58
CA ASN A 49 12.80 -19.75 3.47
C ASN A 49 12.41 -20.47 4.77
N ALA A 50 11.27 -20.15 5.36
CA ALA A 50 10.76 -20.83 6.55
C ALA A 50 10.41 -22.31 6.25
N ALA A 51 9.97 -22.62 5.04
CA ALA A 51 9.73 -23.98 4.56
C ALA A 51 11.02 -24.74 4.19
N GLY A 52 12.20 -24.13 4.32
CA GLY A 52 13.48 -24.77 4.00
C GLY A 52 13.73 -24.95 2.50
N CYS A 53 13.17 -24.07 1.66
CA CYS A 53 13.33 -24.15 0.20
C CYS A 53 14.79 -24.03 -0.25
N ASP A 54 15.23 -24.96 -1.09
CA ASP A 54 16.46 -24.81 -1.88
C ASP A 54 16.22 -23.82 -3.04
N PHE A 55 16.55 -22.55 -2.81
CA PHE A 55 16.37 -21.49 -3.79
C PHE A 55 17.18 -21.69 -5.07
N SER A 56 18.36 -22.31 -5.01
CA SER A 56 19.18 -22.54 -6.20
C SER A 56 18.46 -23.51 -7.12
N ARG A 57 18.05 -24.65 -6.57
CA ARG A 57 17.30 -25.67 -7.32
C ARG A 57 15.95 -25.14 -7.78
N PHE A 58 15.26 -24.34 -6.96
CA PHE A 58 13.97 -23.74 -7.33
C PHE A 58 14.10 -22.86 -8.59
N VAL A 59 15.10 -21.99 -8.63
CA VAL A 59 15.36 -21.13 -9.80
C VAL A 59 15.72 -21.94 -11.03
N ASP A 60 16.52 -23.00 -10.88
CA ASP A 60 16.90 -23.86 -12.01
C ASP A 60 15.69 -24.60 -12.61
N LEU A 61 14.78 -25.13 -11.77
CA LEU A 61 13.54 -25.77 -12.21
C LEU A 61 12.62 -24.80 -12.97
N VAL A 62 12.37 -23.61 -12.40
CA VAL A 62 11.49 -22.60 -13.02
C VAL A 62 12.08 -22.10 -14.35
N ARG A 63 13.39 -21.89 -14.44
CA ARG A 63 14.06 -21.54 -15.70
C ARG A 63 14.04 -22.68 -16.73
N GLY A 64 14.03 -23.93 -16.26
CA GLY A 64 13.83 -25.12 -17.06
C GLY A 64 12.40 -25.33 -17.56
N GLY A 65 11.45 -24.48 -17.14
CA GLY A 65 10.05 -24.52 -17.58
C GLY A 65 9.11 -25.29 -16.65
N THR A 66 9.59 -25.79 -15.51
CA THR A 66 8.74 -26.40 -14.49
C THR A 66 7.76 -25.37 -13.92
N GLU A 67 6.50 -25.77 -13.72
CA GLU A 67 5.49 -24.87 -13.14
C GLU A 67 5.85 -24.53 -11.69
N ILE A 68 5.53 -23.31 -11.24
CA ILE A 68 5.94 -22.78 -9.93
C ILE A 68 5.48 -23.70 -8.79
N ARG A 69 4.25 -24.19 -8.83
CA ARG A 69 3.71 -25.08 -7.79
C ARG A 69 4.48 -26.40 -7.71
N GLU A 70 4.82 -26.98 -8.86
CA GLU A 70 5.60 -28.21 -8.96
C GLU A 70 7.03 -28.01 -8.46
N ALA A 71 7.67 -26.90 -8.86
CA ALA A 71 8.99 -26.55 -8.37
C ALA A 71 9.02 -26.35 -6.83
N MET A 72 7.98 -25.75 -6.25
CA MET A 72 7.84 -25.63 -4.79
C MET A 72 7.62 -27.00 -4.12
N GLN A 73 6.84 -27.90 -4.73
CA GLN A 73 6.67 -29.26 -4.22
C GLN A 73 8.02 -29.99 -4.13
N GLU A 74 8.87 -29.86 -5.14
CA GLU A 74 10.18 -30.52 -5.18
C GLU A 74 11.22 -29.93 -4.21
N THR A 75 11.16 -28.62 -3.96
CA THR A 75 12.26 -27.89 -3.29
C THR A 75 11.97 -27.55 -1.83
N CYS A 76 10.70 -27.44 -1.44
CA CYS A 76 10.29 -27.20 -0.05
C CYS A 76 9.13 -28.08 0.42
N GLY A 77 8.51 -28.89 -0.45
CA GLY A 77 7.38 -29.74 -0.07
C GLY A 77 6.09 -28.96 0.27
N THR A 78 6.04 -27.66 -0.03
CA THR A 78 4.94 -26.76 0.33
C THR A 78 4.34 -26.07 -0.91
N PRO A 79 3.69 -26.82 -1.83
CA PRO A 79 3.13 -26.26 -3.07
C PRO A 79 2.02 -25.23 -2.83
N TRP A 80 1.40 -25.23 -1.65
CA TRP A 80 0.34 -24.30 -1.28
C TRP A 80 0.81 -22.84 -1.27
N ILE A 81 2.12 -22.59 -1.07
CA ILE A 81 2.69 -21.23 -1.10
C ILE A 81 2.43 -20.55 -2.46
N ALA A 82 2.42 -21.32 -3.56
CA ALA A 82 2.12 -20.79 -4.90
C ALA A 82 0.71 -20.19 -5.02
N ALA A 83 -0.23 -20.59 -4.17
CA ALA A 83 -1.59 -20.07 -4.14
C ALA A 83 -1.79 -18.88 -3.17
N VAL A 84 -0.76 -18.53 -2.39
CA VAL A 84 -0.83 -17.44 -1.41
C VAL A 84 -0.97 -16.10 -2.11
N LYS A 85 -1.99 -15.34 -1.73
CA LYS A 85 -2.19 -13.96 -2.21
C LYS A 85 -1.89 -12.98 -1.10
N VAL A 86 -1.30 -11.85 -1.45
CA VAL A 86 -1.01 -10.77 -0.50
C VAL A 86 -1.80 -9.54 -0.94
N ARG A 87 -2.54 -8.91 -0.03
CA ARG A 87 -3.19 -7.61 -0.24
C ARG A 87 -2.54 -6.55 0.65
N GLY A 88 -2.54 -5.31 0.17
CA GLY A 88 -1.84 -4.19 0.78
C GLY A 88 -0.52 -3.87 0.05
N PRO A 89 0.46 -3.26 0.71
CA PRO A 89 0.45 -2.85 2.11
C PRO A 89 -0.36 -1.58 2.35
N TRP A 90 -0.92 -1.47 3.55
CA TRP A 90 -1.53 -0.24 4.04
C TRP A 90 -0.80 0.24 5.29
N LEU A 91 -0.81 1.54 5.53
CA LEU A 91 -0.37 2.07 6.83
C LEU A 91 -1.45 1.74 7.86
N ALA A 92 -1.03 1.40 9.07
CA ALA A 92 -1.93 1.09 10.18
C ALA A 92 -1.31 1.55 11.49
N ARG A 93 -2.18 1.76 12.49
CA ARG A 93 -1.80 2.15 13.85
C ARG A 93 -2.80 1.57 14.86
N PRO A 94 -2.45 1.42 16.14
CA PRO A 94 -3.40 0.99 17.16
C PRO A 94 -4.46 2.06 17.42
N ILE A 95 -5.72 1.66 17.64
CA ILE A 95 -6.82 2.55 18.06
C ILE A 95 -6.95 2.57 19.59
N SER A 96 -6.71 1.43 20.23
CA SER A 96 -6.89 1.24 21.66
C SER A 96 -5.77 0.38 22.25
N LYS A 97 -5.74 0.29 23.59
CA LYS A 97 -4.79 -0.59 24.30
C LYS A 97 -5.10 -2.08 24.12
N GLU A 98 -6.24 -2.42 23.53
CA GLU A 98 -6.74 -3.81 23.39
C GLU A 98 -6.29 -4.49 22.09
N ASN A 99 -5.21 -3.98 21.48
CA ASN A 99 -4.60 -4.54 20.27
C ASN A 99 -5.47 -4.39 19.00
N GLU A 100 -6.52 -3.55 19.07
CA GLU A 100 -7.32 -3.16 17.91
C GLU A 100 -6.55 -2.15 17.06
N ILE A 101 -6.62 -2.33 15.74
CA ILE A 101 -5.88 -1.51 14.77
C ILE A 101 -6.87 -0.84 13.81
N GLU A 102 -6.51 0.36 13.34
CA GLU A 102 -7.12 0.94 12.15
C GLU A 102 -6.17 0.81 10.97
N VAL A 103 -6.76 0.58 9.80
CA VAL A 103 -6.06 0.61 8.52
C VAL A 103 -6.36 1.94 7.84
N LEU A 104 -5.28 2.65 7.48
CA LEU A 104 -5.32 3.96 6.88
C LEU A 104 -5.21 3.84 5.36
N VAL A 105 -6.20 4.38 4.64
CA VAL A 105 -6.23 4.32 3.18
C VAL A 105 -6.01 5.71 2.57
N PRO A 106 -5.34 5.83 1.42
CA PRO A 106 -5.19 7.13 0.77
C PRO A 106 -6.53 7.82 0.56
N VAL A 107 -6.59 9.13 0.81
CA VAL A 107 -7.80 9.91 0.57
C VAL A 107 -8.23 9.78 -0.90
N PRO A 108 -9.48 9.33 -1.19
CA PRO A 108 -9.98 9.27 -2.55
C PRO A 108 -9.91 10.63 -3.22
N THR A 109 -9.44 10.67 -4.47
CA THR A 109 -9.24 11.90 -5.25
C THR A 109 -10.51 12.73 -5.47
N VAL A 110 -11.67 12.12 -5.26
CA VAL A 110 -12.98 12.78 -5.32
C VAL A 110 -13.31 13.59 -4.06
N LEU A 111 -12.48 13.56 -3.02
CA LEU A 111 -12.65 14.36 -1.81
C LEU A 111 -11.79 15.63 -1.88
N HIS A 112 -12.39 16.76 -1.53
CA HIS A 112 -11.77 18.08 -1.57
C HIS A 112 -11.90 18.76 -0.20
N ALA A 113 -10.87 19.53 0.19
CA ALA A 113 -10.89 20.36 1.38
C ALA A 113 -11.07 21.84 0.99
N GLU A 114 -11.74 22.64 1.83
CA GLU A 114 -11.77 24.09 1.67
C GLU A 114 -10.38 24.70 1.92
N LYS A 115 -9.99 25.72 1.14
CA LYS A 115 -8.70 26.38 1.31
C LYS A 115 -8.64 27.14 2.65
N ALA A 116 -7.51 27.01 3.34
CA ALA A 116 -7.26 27.47 4.72
C ALA A 116 -7.54 28.96 5.00
N THR A 117 -7.66 29.81 3.99
CA THR A 117 -8.10 31.22 4.15
C THR A 117 -9.55 31.36 4.62
N THR A 118 -10.30 30.26 4.76
CA THR A 118 -11.77 30.28 4.87
C THR A 118 -12.33 29.53 6.08
N THR A 119 -11.51 28.86 6.90
CA THR A 119 -11.99 27.97 7.96
C THR A 119 -11.31 28.20 9.31
N GLN A 120 -12.13 28.39 10.36
CA GLN A 120 -11.72 28.18 11.75
C GLN A 120 -11.58 26.67 12.00
N GLU A 121 -10.51 26.27 12.68
CA GLU A 121 -10.16 24.86 12.94
C GLU A 121 -11.20 24.19 13.86
N GLY A 122 -11.65 23.00 13.44
CA GLY A 122 -12.55 22.15 14.20
C GLY A 122 -13.88 21.90 13.48
N ASN A 123 -14.00 20.72 12.86
CA ASN A 123 -15.24 20.18 12.24
C ASN A 123 -15.61 20.64 10.81
N SER A 124 -14.63 21.12 10.02
CA SER A 124 -14.87 21.33 8.58
C SER A 124 -14.99 20.00 7.86
N ARG A 125 -16.04 19.85 7.05
CA ARG A 125 -16.31 18.67 6.23
C ARG A 125 -15.46 18.68 4.96
N LEU A 126 -15.10 17.50 4.48
CA LEU A 126 -14.60 17.30 3.12
C LEU A 126 -15.77 17.27 2.14
N HIS A 127 -15.56 17.88 0.98
CA HIS A 127 -16.54 17.95 -0.09
C HIS A 127 -16.29 16.86 -1.12
N ARG A 128 -17.33 16.09 -1.45
CA ARG A 128 -17.25 15.00 -2.41
C ARG A 128 -17.69 15.43 -3.81
N LEU A 129 -16.84 15.21 -4.81
CA LEU A 129 -17.23 15.31 -6.20
C LEU A 129 -18.23 14.21 -6.54
N SER A 130 -19.29 14.60 -7.24
CA SER A 130 -20.35 13.68 -7.65
C SER A 130 -20.52 13.71 -9.16
N PRO A 131 -20.83 12.56 -9.80
CA PRO A 131 -21.15 12.55 -11.23
C PRO A 131 -22.26 13.55 -11.55
N LEU A 132 -22.02 14.39 -12.55
CA LEU A 132 -23.01 15.30 -13.12
C LEU A 132 -23.38 14.79 -14.51
N SER A 133 -24.67 14.81 -14.82
CA SER A 133 -25.13 14.39 -16.14
C SER A 133 -24.57 15.35 -17.22
N PRO A 134 -23.95 14.84 -18.30
CA PRO A 134 -23.32 15.64 -19.36
C PRO A 134 -24.18 16.76 -19.94
N ASP A 135 -25.49 16.51 -20.12
CA ASP A 135 -26.48 17.47 -20.63
C ASP A 135 -26.63 18.72 -19.75
N ARG A 136 -26.18 18.64 -18.49
CA ARG A 136 -26.27 19.75 -17.53
C ARG A 136 -25.01 20.62 -17.49
N LEU A 137 -23.98 20.30 -18.26
CA LEU A 137 -22.71 21.04 -18.27
C LEU A 137 -22.40 21.60 -19.67
N PRO A 138 -22.66 22.90 -19.93
CA PRO A 138 -22.40 23.52 -21.23
C PRO A 138 -20.93 23.38 -21.64
N GLY A 139 -20.70 22.95 -22.89
CA GLY A 139 -19.35 22.82 -23.46
C GLY A 139 -18.56 21.59 -22.98
N TRP A 140 -19.12 20.75 -22.12
CA TRP A 140 -18.49 19.49 -21.77
C TRP A 140 -18.62 18.49 -22.93
N GLN A 141 -17.51 17.83 -23.27
CA GLN A 141 -17.47 16.74 -24.23
C GLN A 141 -16.64 15.60 -23.63
N ALA A 142 -17.13 14.37 -23.77
CA ALA A 142 -16.36 13.18 -23.42
C ALA A 142 -15.12 13.09 -24.31
N LEU A 143 -14.05 12.47 -23.82
CA LEU A 143 -12.93 12.09 -24.69
C LEU A 143 -13.42 11.06 -25.71
N GLU A 144 -13.02 11.22 -26.98
CA GLU A 144 -13.41 10.31 -28.06
C GLU A 144 -13.05 8.85 -27.77
N SER A 145 -11.91 8.63 -27.10
CA SER A 145 -11.47 7.29 -26.70
C SER A 145 -12.36 6.64 -25.63
N PHE A 146 -13.19 7.42 -24.93
CA PHE A 146 -14.04 6.96 -23.82
C PHE A 146 -15.43 7.62 -23.85
N PRO A 147 -16.27 7.31 -24.87
CA PRO A 147 -17.62 7.82 -24.94
C PRO A 147 -18.45 7.29 -23.76
N GLY A 148 -19.18 8.17 -23.08
CA GLY A 148 -20.06 7.80 -21.97
C GLY A 148 -19.52 8.06 -20.55
N LEU A 149 -18.31 8.62 -20.41
CA LEU A 149 -17.85 9.15 -19.13
C LEU A 149 -18.76 10.30 -18.66
N TRP A 150 -18.93 10.45 -17.35
CA TRP A 150 -19.65 11.60 -16.78
C TRP A 150 -18.63 12.51 -16.08
N PRO A 151 -18.74 13.84 -16.20
CA PRO A 151 -17.89 14.74 -15.43
C PRO A 151 -18.17 14.55 -13.93
N LEU A 152 -17.10 14.62 -13.14
CA LEU A 152 -17.20 14.75 -11.69
C LEU A 152 -17.31 16.23 -11.35
N TRP A 153 -18.37 16.61 -10.62
CA TRP A 153 -18.66 17.99 -10.29
C TRP A 153 -18.64 18.22 -8.78
N LEU A 154 -18.02 19.33 -8.37
CA LEU A 154 -18.04 19.79 -7.00
C LEU A 154 -19.22 20.74 -6.78
N ARG A 155 -20.16 20.35 -5.92
CA ARG A 155 -21.31 21.20 -5.55
C ARG A 155 -20.98 22.08 -4.34
N CYS A 156 -19.92 22.87 -4.45
CA CYS A 156 -19.47 23.82 -3.42
C CYS A 156 -19.15 25.16 -4.08
N ASN A 157 -19.60 26.26 -3.48
CA ASN A 157 -19.35 27.62 -3.96
C ASN A 157 -18.09 28.25 -3.35
N ARG A 158 -17.41 27.54 -2.44
CA ARG A 158 -16.16 27.99 -1.82
C ARG A 158 -14.95 27.44 -2.58
N PRO A 159 -13.81 28.14 -2.56
CA PRO A 159 -12.57 27.61 -3.11
C PRO A 159 -12.13 26.34 -2.36
N THR A 160 -11.92 25.25 -3.11
CA THR A 160 -11.41 23.98 -2.57
C THR A 160 -10.18 23.50 -3.31
N GLU A 161 -9.51 22.50 -2.76
CA GLU A 161 -8.41 21.77 -3.38
C GLU A 161 -8.55 20.26 -3.08
N PRO A 162 -7.98 19.38 -3.93
CA PRO A 162 -7.97 17.94 -3.66
C PRO A 162 -7.41 17.66 -2.27
N ALA A 163 -8.16 16.89 -1.47
CA ALA A 163 -7.72 16.49 -0.16
C ALA A 163 -6.60 15.45 -0.28
N SER A 164 -5.55 15.62 0.51
CA SER A 164 -4.41 14.69 0.60
C SER A 164 -4.34 14.03 1.98
N GLY A 165 -3.52 12.98 2.10
CA GLY A 165 -3.35 12.21 3.33
C GLY A 165 -4.08 10.88 3.28
N TYR A 166 -4.51 10.42 4.45
CA TYR A 166 -5.13 9.12 4.64
C TYR A 166 -6.44 9.25 5.39
N LEU A 167 -7.45 8.46 5.01
CA LEU A 167 -8.65 8.28 5.80
C LEU A 167 -8.41 7.24 6.89
N THR A 168 -8.94 7.53 8.07
CA THR A 168 -9.16 6.56 9.16
C THR A 168 -10.16 5.48 8.73
N SER A 169 -10.25 4.41 9.50
CA SER A 169 -11.28 3.37 9.32
C SER A 169 -12.70 3.97 9.31
N GLU A 170 -12.96 4.91 10.21
CA GLU A 170 -14.24 5.62 10.29
C GLU A 170 -14.48 6.51 9.06
N GLY A 171 -13.45 7.26 8.63
CA GLY A 171 -13.53 8.08 7.42
C GLY A 171 -13.78 7.27 6.15
N LEU A 172 -13.16 6.09 6.03
CA LEU A 172 -13.44 5.16 4.93
C LEU A 172 -14.88 4.65 4.97
N ARG A 173 -15.38 4.23 6.14
CA ARG A 173 -16.77 3.81 6.32
C ARG A 173 -17.73 4.92 5.89
N ALA A 174 -17.56 6.12 6.42
CA ALA A 174 -18.39 7.28 6.06
C ALA A 174 -18.36 7.53 4.54
N PHE A 175 -17.17 7.48 3.92
CA PHE A 175 -17.00 7.64 2.48
C PHE A 175 -17.76 6.58 1.66
N LEU A 176 -17.66 5.30 2.02
CA LEU A 176 -18.33 4.20 1.33
C LEU A 176 -19.86 4.28 1.46
N HIS A 177 -20.35 4.75 2.60
CA HIS A 177 -21.78 4.97 2.83
C HIS A 177 -22.32 6.24 2.14
N GLY A 178 -21.43 7.11 1.66
CA GLY A 178 -21.79 8.41 1.10
C GLY A 178 -22.18 9.44 2.16
N GLU A 179 -21.77 9.20 3.41
CA GLU A 179 -21.87 10.14 4.52
C GLU A 179 -20.78 11.23 4.39
N PRO A 180 -20.95 12.40 5.03
CA PRO A 180 -19.91 13.41 5.10
C PRO A 180 -18.67 12.88 5.81
N VAL A 181 -17.51 13.07 5.21
CA VAL A 181 -16.20 12.81 5.83
C VAL A 181 -15.69 14.12 6.43
N THR A 182 -15.16 14.09 7.65
CA THR A 182 -14.65 15.28 8.34
C THR A 182 -13.11 15.32 8.36
N LEU A 183 -12.53 16.48 8.66
CA LEU A 183 -11.07 16.63 8.69
C LEU A 183 -10.37 15.81 9.78
N ASP A 184 -11.03 15.52 10.90
CA ASP A 184 -10.54 14.67 11.99
C ASP A 184 -10.50 13.19 11.61
N GLN A 185 -11.33 12.77 10.65
CA GLN A 185 -11.29 11.43 10.06
C GLN A 185 -10.17 11.28 9.00
N ARG A 186 -9.35 12.32 8.80
CA ARG A 186 -8.23 12.37 7.87
C ARG A 186 -6.92 12.61 8.61
N VAL A 187 -5.96 11.73 8.39
CA VAL A 187 -4.60 11.82 8.94
C VAL A 187 -3.64 12.35 7.89
N LYS A 188 -2.77 13.30 8.26
CA LYS A 188 -1.77 13.85 7.32
C LYS A 188 -0.58 12.88 7.18
N PRO A 189 0.10 12.85 6.01
CA PRO A 189 1.25 11.95 5.80
C PRO A 189 2.37 12.12 6.83
N GLU A 190 2.66 13.36 7.25
CA GLU A 190 3.71 13.70 8.22
C GLU A 190 3.47 13.14 9.63
N GLU A 191 2.21 12.80 9.95
CA GLU A 191 1.81 12.12 11.19
C GLU A 191 2.05 10.60 11.12
N LEU A 192 2.36 10.05 9.94
CA LEU A 192 2.49 8.62 9.71
C LEU A 192 3.91 8.21 9.37
N PHE A 193 4.59 8.98 8.54
CA PHE A 193 5.95 8.69 8.10
C PHE A 193 6.70 9.96 7.73
N ASP A 194 8.02 9.82 7.66
CA ASP A 194 8.94 10.85 7.19
C ASP A 194 10.11 10.18 6.46
N PHE A 195 11.02 10.98 5.90
CA PHE A 195 12.18 10.49 5.19
C PHE A 195 13.49 10.95 5.83
N ASP A 196 14.27 9.99 6.32
CA ASP A 196 15.64 10.21 6.82
C ASP A 196 16.60 10.33 5.64
N ARG A 197 17.16 11.53 5.46
CA ARG A 197 18.11 11.83 4.39
C ARG A 197 19.52 11.63 4.89
N ARG A 198 20.21 10.65 4.31
CA ARG A 198 21.62 10.35 4.61
C ARG A 198 22.50 10.57 3.39
N THR A 199 23.71 11.05 3.64
CA THR A 199 24.76 11.16 2.63
C THR A 199 25.86 10.16 2.98
N GLY A 200 26.12 9.21 2.07
CA GLY A 200 27.20 8.25 2.17
C GLY A 200 28.39 8.67 1.31
N ILE A 201 29.58 8.19 1.69
CA ILE A 201 30.82 8.33 0.93
C ILE A 201 31.41 6.93 0.71
N GLY A 202 31.84 6.63 -0.51
CA GLY A 202 32.70 5.48 -0.78
C GLY A 202 34.10 5.75 -0.23
N ILE A 203 34.70 4.77 0.45
CA ILE A 203 36.05 4.88 1.01
C ILE A 203 36.94 3.90 0.26
N GLN A 204 38.07 4.39 -0.26
CA GLN A 204 39.09 3.51 -0.84
C GLN A 204 39.74 2.69 0.28
N PRO A 205 39.61 1.34 0.30
CA PRO A 205 40.06 0.52 1.42
C PRO A 205 41.54 0.70 1.75
N ASP A 206 42.35 0.90 0.70
CA ASP A 206 43.81 0.98 0.81
C ASP A 206 44.29 2.37 1.29
N ARG A 207 43.50 3.42 1.07
CA ARG A 207 43.88 4.82 1.36
C ARG A 207 43.10 5.43 2.52
N LEU A 208 42.01 4.80 2.95
CA LEU A 208 41.05 5.32 3.93
C LEU A 208 40.56 6.75 3.59
N SER A 209 40.62 7.12 2.31
CA SER A 209 40.17 8.41 1.79
C SER A 209 38.87 8.23 1.02
N ALA A 210 38.06 9.29 0.96
CA ALA A 210 36.88 9.31 0.10
C ALA A 210 37.28 9.03 -1.35
N GLU A 211 36.55 8.14 -2.01
CA GLU A 211 36.73 7.85 -3.43
C GLU A 211 36.01 8.94 -4.25
N GLU A 212 36.76 9.55 -5.17
CA GLU A 212 36.25 10.65 -6.00
C GLU A 212 35.09 10.14 -6.89
N GLY A 213 33.90 10.75 -6.74
CA GLY A 213 32.69 10.34 -7.45
C GLY A 213 31.73 9.38 -6.71
N LEU A 214 32.08 8.91 -5.50
CA LEU A 214 31.22 8.02 -4.69
C LEU A 214 30.51 8.74 -3.53
N ILE A 215 29.96 9.93 -3.78
CA ILE A 215 28.99 10.55 -2.87
C ILE A 215 27.59 10.10 -3.30
N TYR A 216 26.85 9.42 -2.42
CA TYR A 216 25.47 9.04 -2.68
C TYR A 216 24.55 9.60 -1.60
N GLY A 217 23.44 10.20 -2.02
CA GLY A 217 22.35 10.59 -1.13
C GLY A 217 21.26 9.52 -1.15
N ALA A 218 20.90 9.00 0.02
CA ALA A 218 19.80 8.06 0.18
C ALA A 218 18.75 8.66 1.14
N SER A 219 17.50 8.71 0.69
CA SER A 219 16.35 9.08 1.52
C SER A 219 15.65 7.81 1.95
N PHE A 220 15.76 7.42 3.22
CA PHE A 220 15.14 6.22 3.79
C PHE A 220 13.76 6.55 4.34
N LEU A 221 12.80 5.65 4.18
CA LEU A 221 11.48 5.76 4.78
C LEU A 221 11.56 5.45 6.28
N THR A 222 10.97 6.32 7.10
CA THR A 222 10.83 6.14 8.54
C THR A 222 9.36 6.23 8.91
N LEU A 223 8.86 5.30 9.71
CA LEU A 223 7.49 5.38 10.23
C LEU A 223 7.51 6.11 11.58
N ARG A 224 6.42 6.82 11.89
CA ARG A 224 6.22 7.38 13.22
C ARG A 224 6.00 6.25 14.23
N THR A 225 6.16 6.58 15.51
CA THR A 225 5.89 5.64 16.61
C THR A 225 4.50 5.02 16.46
N ASP A 226 4.42 3.71 16.70
CA ASP A 226 3.20 2.89 16.60
C ASP A 226 2.58 2.77 15.20
N VAL A 227 3.20 3.34 14.16
CA VAL A 227 2.78 3.16 12.76
C VAL A 227 3.53 1.99 12.14
N PHE A 228 2.80 1.14 11.43
CA PHE A 228 3.32 -0.07 10.79
C PHE A 228 2.63 -0.31 9.45
N PHE A 229 3.13 -1.28 8.67
CA PHE A 229 2.40 -1.78 7.51
C PHE A 229 1.52 -2.96 7.91
N TYR A 230 0.25 -2.88 7.53
CA TYR A 230 -0.69 -3.99 7.60
C TYR A 230 -0.80 -4.66 6.22
N VAL A 231 -0.82 -6.00 6.22
CA VAL A 231 -1.11 -6.81 5.03
C VAL A 231 -2.06 -7.94 5.34
N ASP A 232 -2.92 -8.25 4.36
CA ASP A 232 -3.68 -9.50 4.37
C ASP A 232 -2.88 -10.56 3.61
N VAL A 233 -2.60 -11.68 4.26
CA VAL A 233 -2.08 -12.89 3.62
C VAL A 233 -3.22 -13.90 3.50
N ILE A 234 -3.63 -14.18 2.27
CA ILE A 234 -4.71 -15.10 1.95
C ILE A 234 -4.09 -16.44 1.63
N VAL A 235 -4.33 -17.41 2.51
CA VAL A 235 -3.79 -18.76 2.47
C VAL A 235 -4.91 -19.71 2.05
N PRO A 236 -4.66 -20.73 1.20
CA PRO A 236 -5.65 -21.77 0.92
C PRO A 236 -5.92 -22.60 2.20
N ASP A 237 -7.11 -23.21 2.36
CA ASP A 237 -7.45 -23.88 3.63
C ASP A 237 -6.56 -25.07 3.97
N ASP A 238 -6.03 -25.75 2.94
CA ASP A 238 -5.09 -26.86 3.06
C ASP A 238 -3.64 -26.38 3.30
N GLY A 239 -3.41 -25.07 3.28
CA GLY A 239 -2.12 -24.46 3.56
C GLY A 239 -1.82 -24.35 5.06
N ASP A 240 -0.60 -24.71 5.43
CA ASP A 240 -0.12 -24.58 6.81
C ASP A 240 0.23 -23.11 7.13
N HIS A 241 -0.79 -22.35 7.52
CA HIS A 241 -0.62 -20.95 7.95
C HIS A 241 0.19 -20.81 9.24
N SER A 242 0.46 -21.87 10.01
CA SER A 242 1.30 -21.79 11.22
C SER A 242 2.75 -21.43 10.87
N LEU A 243 3.17 -21.70 9.63
CA LEU A 243 4.48 -21.29 9.11
C LEU A 243 4.69 -19.77 9.20
N LEU A 244 3.62 -18.98 9.04
CA LEU A 244 3.69 -17.52 9.19
C LEU A 244 4.09 -17.08 10.59
N ASP A 245 3.70 -17.84 11.63
CA ASP A 245 4.08 -17.52 13.02
C ASP A 245 5.57 -17.77 13.27
N THR A 246 6.21 -18.66 12.52
CA THR A 246 7.67 -18.91 12.65
C THR A 246 8.49 -17.72 12.13
N ILE A 247 7.92 -16.88 11.25
CA ILE A 247 8.60 -15.76 10.61
C ILE A 247 8.54 -14.54 11.53
N LYS A 248 9.56 -14.39 12.40
CA LYS A 248 9.64 -13.23 13.32
C LYS A 248 10.19 -11.97 12.65
N THR A 249 11.01 -12.11 11.62
CA THR A 249 11.50 -10.99 10.79
C THR A 249 11.57 -11.40 9.33
N LEU A 250 11.36 -10.44 8.43
CA LEU A 250 11.56 -10.64 7.00
C LEU A 250 12.28 -9.44 6.36
N PRO A 251 13.06 -9.65 5.29
CA PRO A 251 13.64 -8.56 4.51
C PRO A 251 12.55 -7.76 3.82
N LEU A 252 12.63 -6.43 3.85
CA LEU A 252 11.71 -5.57 3.09
C LEU A 252 12.44 -4.35 2.54
N GLY A 253 12.49 -4.26 1.20
CA GLY A 253 13.25 -3.23 0.50
C GLY A 253 14.71 -3.63 0.23
N GLY A 254 15.53 -2.63 -0.11
CA GLY A 254 16.96 -2.78 -0.38
C GLY A 254 17.83 -2.59 0.87
N GLU A 255 19.16 -2.54 0.69
CA GLU A 255 20.14 -2.22 1.74
C GLU A 255 20.06 -3.13 2.98
N GLY A 256 19.60 -4.38 2.82
CA GLY A 256 19.48 -5.35 3.90
C GLY A 256 18.46 -4.98 5.00
N ARG A 257 17.54 -4.02 4.73
CA ARG A 257 16.56 -3.57 5.72
C ARG A 257 15.52 -4.66 6.02
N ARG A 258 15.05 -4.67 7.27
CA ARG A 258 14.17 -5.73 7.79
C ARG A 258 13.00 -5.14 8.55
N VAL A 259 11.90 -5.87 8.50
CA VAL A 259 10.73 -5.64 9.35
C VAL A 259 10.57 -6.81 10.32
N ARG A 260 10.10 -6.51 11.52
CA ARG A 260 9.47 -7.49 12.40
C ARG A 260 8.12 -7.86 11.81
N SER A 261 7.84 -9.16 11.75
CA SER A 261 6.55 -9.68 11.33
C SER A 261 5.83 -10.25 12.54
N THR A 262 4.59 -9.83 12.75
CA THR A 262 3.73 -10.31 13.83
C THR A 262 2.37 -10.66 13.25
N MET A 263 1.95 -11.91 13.44
CA MET A 263 0.61 -12.34 13.10
C MET A 263 -0.37 -11.72 14.10
N LEU A 264 -1.40 -11.05 13.56
CA LEU A 264 -2.48 -10.50 14.36
C LEU A 264 -3.47 -11.62 14.71
N ARG A 265 -4.14 -11.48 15.85
CA ARG A 265 -5.14 -12.45 16.31
C ARG A 265 -6.29 -12.57 15.29
N GLU A 266 -6.69 -11.45 14.74
CA GLU A 266 -7.72 -11.33 13.71
C GLU A 266 -7.24 -10.41 12.60
N ALA A 267 -7.67 -10.69 11.38
CA ALA A 267 -7.48 -9.78 10.26
C ALA A 267 -8.36 -8.54 10.45
N TYR A 268 -7.89 -7.39 9.95
CA TYR A 268 -8.66 -6.15 9.93
C TYR A 268 -9.96 -6.35 9.16
N GLN A 269 -11.06 -5.95 9.80
CA GLN A 269 -12.39 -6.00 9.20
C GLN A 269 -12.62 -4.75 8.37
N TRP A 270 -12.58 -4.92 7.05
CA TRP A 270 -12.86 -3.83 6.12
C TRP A 270 -14.32 -3.37 6.26
N PRO A 271 -14.58 -2.05 6.23
CA PRO A 271 -15.95 -1.56 6.28
C PRO A 271 -16.72 -2.04 5.05
N GLU A 272 -17.84 -2.72 5.29
CA GLU A 272 -18.74 -3.14 4.22
C GLU A 272 -19.38 -1.92 3.56
N PRO A 273 -19.57 -1.92 2.23
CA PRO A 273 -20.34 -0.87 1.58
C PRO A 273 -21.79 -0.91 2.08
N ALA A 274 -22.43 0.26 2.17
CA ALA A 274 -23.84 0.33 2.54
C ALA A 274 -24.69 -0.54 1.61
N SER A 275 -25.64 -1.29 2.17
CA SER A 275 -26.67 -1.96 1.38
C SER A 275 -27.37 -0.91 0.50
N HIS A 276 -27.50 -1.20 -0.79
CA HIS A 276 -28.12 -0.26 -1.74
C HIS A 276 -29.51 -0.73 -2.13
N GLU A 277 -30.52 0.04 -1.77
CA GLU A 277 -31.84 0.01 -2.41
C GLU A 277 -31.88 1.09 -3.50
N GLY A 278 -32.29 0.73 -4.73
CA GLY A 278 -32.46 1.66 -5.85
C GLY A 278 -31.28 1.78 -6.83
N ASN A 279 -31.27 2.86 -7.62
CA ASN A 279 -30.45 3.01 -8.84
C ASN A 279 -29.06 3.64 -8.61
N ARG A 280 -28.40 3.36 -7.48
CA ARG A 280 -27.05 3.87 -7.17
C ARG A 280 -26.01 3.14 -8.03
N LYS A 281 -25.14 3.90 -8.71
CA LYS A 281 -24.04 3.33 -9.49
C LYS A 281 -22.96 2.77 -8.56
N PRO A 282 -22.30 1.65 -8.92
CA PRO A 282 -21.23 1.07 -8.11
C PRO A 282 -20.04 2.03 -8.01
N LEU A 283 -19.36 1.99 -6.86
CA LEU A 283 -18.11 2.70 -6.60
C LEU A 283 -17.00 1.67 -6.36
N LEU A 284 -15.92 1.77 -7.13
CA LEU A 284 -14.69 1.03 -6.86
C LEU A 284 -13.66 1.98 -6.26
N VAL A 285 -13.20 1.68 -5.04
CA VAL A 285 -12.14 2.43 -4.36
C VAL A 285 -10.85 1.62 -4.44
N LEU A 286 -9.84 2.17 -5.08
CA LEU A 286 -8.52 1.55 -5.14
C LEU A 286 -7.73 1.96 -3.90
N THR A 287 -7.59 1.04 -2.94
CA THR A 287 -6.81 1.26 -1.72
C THR A 287 -5.33 0.94 -1.90
N THR A 288 -4.97 0.32 -3.03
CA THR A 288 -3.62 0.09 -3.54
C THR A 288 -3.59 0.41 -5.05
N PRO A 289 -2.42 0.63 -5.67
CA PRO A 289 -2.33 0.83 -7.12
C PRO A 289 -3.05 -0.29 -7.90
N GLY A 290 -3.93 0.09 -8.84
CA GLY A 290 -4.66 -0.83 -9.71
C GLY A 290 -4.01 -0.90 -11.09
N CYS A 291 -3.64 -2.10 -11.53
CA CYS A 291 -3.12 -2.34 -12.88
C CYS A 291 -4.22 -2.96 -13.73
N PHE A 292 -4.74 -2.20 -14.70
CA PHE A 292 -5.80 -2.68 -15.60
C PHE A 292 -5.30 -2.74 -17.04
N ALA A 293 -5.68 -3.80 -17.76
CA ALA A 293 -5.28 -3.97 -19.16
C ALA A 293 -5.76 -2.81 -20.06
N ALA A 294 -6.92 -2.23 -19.76
CA ALA A 294 -7.49 -1.08 -20.45
C ALA A 294 -7.15 0.26 -19.77
N GLY A 295 -6.06 0.33 -19.00
CA GLY A 295 -5.58 1.53 -18.30
C GLY A 295 -6.38 1.86 -17.04
N TRP A 296 -7.63 2.29 -17.17
CA TRP A 296 -8.48 2.74 -16.05
C TRP A 296 -9.68 1.82 -15.77
N ARG A 297 -10.06 0.97 -16.72
CA ARG A 297 -11.26 0.13 -16.63
C ARG A 297 -10.93 -1.23 -16.02
N PRO A 298 -11.52 -1.62 -14.87
CA PRO A 298 -11.40 -2.97 -14.34
C PRO A 298 -11.86 -4.02 -15.35
N ALA A 299 -11.22 -5.20 -15.34
CA ALA A 299 -11.74 -6.34 -16.07
C ALA A 299 -13.14 -6.67 -15.53
N VAL A 300 -14.11 -6.81 -16.45
CA VAL A 300 -15.48 -7.24 -16.13
C VAL A 300 -15.50 -8.76 -16.09
#